data_AF-A0A9D4Q6S7-F1
#
_entry.id   AF-A0A9D4Q6S7-F1
#
_cell.length_a   1.000
_cell.length_b   1.000
_cell.length_c   1.000
_cell.angle_alpha   90.00
_cell.angle_beta   90.00
_cell.angle_gamma   90.00
#
_symmetry.space_group_name_H-M   'P 1'
#
loop_
_entity.id
_entity.type
_entity.pdbx_description
1 polymer ?
#
loop_
_entity_poly.entity_id
_entity_poly.type
_entity_poly.pdbx_seq_one_letter_code
_entity_poly.pdbx_strand_id
1 'polypeptide(L)'
;MEKKKINFSEEERAVLLDLLSRHRSVVENKRTDAASASRKRDSWKKIEDEFNSRHNVTPRKWTQLKKCWENMKDKWRRRNAEDMRERFATGGGTPPSSEMTDELQRVGDIASHMAVRLPNP
;
A
#
# COMPACT_ATOMS: atom_id res chain seq x y z
N MET A 1 -31.10 4.59 -8.80
CA MET A 1 -30.58 3.95 -7.57
C MET A 1 -29.08 4.18 -7.51
N GLU A 2 -28.62 5.10 -6.65
CA GLU A 2 -27.18 5.35 -6.48
C GLU A 2 -26.52 4.17 -5.78
N LYS A 3 -25.59 3.50 -6.46
CA LYS A 3 -24.76 2.47 -5.83
C LYS A 3 -23.79 3.18 -4.87
N LYS A 4 -24.10 3.18 -3.57
CA LYS A 4 -23.18 3.69 -2.53
C LYS A 4 -21.83 2.98 -2.69
N LYS A 5 -20.78 3.76 -2.92
CA LYS A 5 -19.42 3.25 -3.00
C LYS A 5 -18.97 2.85 -1.58
N ILE A 6 -18.95 1.55 -1.31
CA ILE A 6 -18.46 1.03 -0.03
C ILE A 6 -16.94 1.23 0.00
N ASN A 7 -16.44 2.03 0.94
CA ASN A 7 -15.01 2.23 1.17
C ASN A 7 -14.40 0.98 1.82
N PHE A 8 -13.07 0.84 1.72
CA PHE A 8 -12.37 -0.22 2.44
C PHE A 8 -12.34 0.08 3.94
N SER A 9 -12.76 -0.84 4.81
CA SER A 9 -12.60 -0.71 6.26
C SER A 9 -11.13 -0.88 6.69
N GLU A 10 -10.80 -0.55 7.94
CA GLU A 10 -9.45 -0.75 8.47
C GLU A 10 -9.07 -2.24 8.52
N GLU A 11 -10.01 -3.10 8.90
CA GLU A 11 -9.84 -4.55 8.94
C GLU A 11 -9.61 -5.11 7.54
N GLU A 12 -10.39 -4.65 6.55
CA GLU A 12 -10.19 -5.01 5.14
C GLU A 12 -8.79 -4.61 4.65
N ARG A 13 -8.29 -3.44 5.05
CA ARG A 13 -6.93 -3.01 4.71
C ARG A 13 -5.87 -3.86 5.39
N ALA A 14 -6.05 -4.20 6.67
CA ALA A 14 -5.12 -5.06 7.41
C ALA A 14 -5.03 -6.47 6.79
N VAL A 15 -6.17 -7.02 6.36
CA VAL A 15 -6.26 -8.27 5.59
C VAL A 15 -5.50 -8.15 4.26
N LEU A 16 -5.72 -7.07 3.51
CA LEU A 16 -5.04 -6.84 2.25
C LEU A 16 -3.51 -6.75 2.43
N LEU A 17 -3.04 -6.05 3.46
CA LEU A 17 -1.61 -5.94 3.78
C LEU A 17 -0.98 -7.29 4.14
N ASP A 18 -1.70 -8.14 4.87
CA ASP A 18 -1.25 -9.50 5.16
C ASP A 18 -1.05 -10.35 3.89
N LEU A 19 -2.04 -10.32 2.99
CA LEU A 19 -1.96 -10.99 1.69
C LEU A 19 -0.80 -10.44 0.85
N LEU A 20 -0.66 -9.12 0.79
CA LEU A 20 0.40 -8.47 0.02
C LEU A 20 1.80 -8.79 0.55
N SER A 21 1.97 -8.89 1.87
CA SER A 21 3.24 -9.30 2.47
C SER A 21 3.68 -10.68 1.97
N ARG A 22 2.73 -11.63 1.85
CA ARG A 22 2.96 -12.99 1.34
C ARG A 22 3.27 -13.00 -0.17
N HIS A 23 2.64 -12.13 -0.95
CA HIS A 23 2.81 -12.05 -2.41
C HIS A 23 3.79 -10.96 -2.89
N ARG A 24 4.52 -10.31 -1.98
CA ARG A 24 5.33 -9.10 -2.27
C ARG A 24 6.34 -9.30 -3.39
N SER A 25 6.95 -10.49 -3.49
CA SER A 25 7.98 -10.80 -4.49
C SER A 25 7.47 -10.72 -5.94
N VAL A 26 6.17 -10.93 -6.15
CA VAL A 26 5.53 -10.86 -7.47
C VAL A 26 4.87 -9.51 -7.67
N VAL A 27 4.14 -9.01 -6.66
CA VAL A 27 3.39 -7.75 -6.75
C VAL A 27 4.32 -6.54 -6.88
N GLU A 28 5.36 -6.47 -6.06
CA GLU A 28 6.33 -5.37 -6.04
C GLU A 28 7.57 -5.64 -6.92
N ASN A 29 7.47 -6.62 -7.82
CA ASN A 29 8.51 -6.88 -8.80
C ASN A 29 8.68 -5.68 -9.74
N LYS A 30 9.89 -5.11 -9.85
CA LYS A 30 10.18 -3.95 -10.71
C LYS A 30 10.17 -4.26 -12.21
N ARG A 31 10.14 -5.54 -12.60
CA ARG A 31 10.17 -5.97 -14.00
C ARG A 31 8.88 -5.60 -14.74
N THR A 32 9.03 -5.07 -15.95
CA THR A 32 7.95 -4.50 -16.76
C THR A 32 7.61 -5.30 -18.03
N ASP A 33 8.25 -6.46 -18.25
CA ASP A 33 7.93 -7.30 -19.41
C ASP A 33 6.53 -7.95 -19.34
N ALA A 34 6.03 -8.36 -20.51
CA ALA A 34 4.70 -8.95 -20.66
C ALA A 34 4.49 -10.19 -19.77
N ALA A 35 5.52 -11.04 -19.62
CA ALA A 35 5.47 -12.20 -18.74
C ALA A 35 5.27 -11.81 -17.27
N SER A 36 5.93 -10.72 -16.83
CA SER A 36 5.77 -10.18 -15.48
C SER A 36 4.41 -9.53 -15.28
N ALA A 37 3.87 -8.86 -16.30
CA ALA A 37 2.51 -8.32 -16.27
C ALA A 37 1.46 -9.43 -16.07
N SER A 38 1.61 -10.56 -16.78
CA SER A 38 0.73 -11.73 -16.58
C SER A 38 0.85 -12.28 -15.16
N ARG A 39 2.08 -12.55 -14.69
CA ARG A 39 2.30 -13.09 -13.33
C ARG A 39 1.77 -12.16 -12.24
N LYS A 40 1.93 -10.85 -12.39
CA LYS A 40 1.33 -9.86 -11.47
C LYS A 40 -0.19 -9.97 -11.47
N ARG A 41 -0.82 -10.03 -12.66
CA ARG A 41 -2.28 -10.20 -12.78
C ARG A 41 -2.74 -11.48 -12.11
N ASP A 42 -2.04 -12.60 -12.33
CA ASP A 42 -2.40 -13.89 -11.73
C ASP A 42 -2.22 -13.88 -10.22
N SER A 43 -1.17 -13.24 -9.71
CA SER A 43 -0.98 -13.03 -8.27
C SER A 43 -2.09 -12.17 -7.67
N TRP A 44 -2.53 -11.13 -8.38
CA TRP A 44 -3.64 -10.28 -7.94
C TRP A 44 -4.98 -11.01 -7.92
N LYS A 45 -5.22 -11.93 -8.86
CA LYS A 45 -6.40 -12.81 -8.83
C LYS A 45 -6.36 -13.77 -7.64
N LYS A 46 -5.21 -14.37 -7.34
CA LYS A 46 -5.05 -15.20 -6.14
C LYS A 46 -5.32 -14.41 -4.85
N ILE A 47 -4.82 -13.17 -4.77
CA ILE A 47 -5.12 -12.27 -3.66
C ILE A 47 -6.61 -11.96 -3.60
N GLU A 48 -7.29 -11.75 -4.72
CA GLU A 48 -8.75 -11.58 -4.78
C GLU A 48 -9.49 -12.79 -4.21
N ASP A 49 -9.12 -14.00 -4.63
CA ASP A 49 -9.76 -15.23 -4.16
C ASP A 49 -9.54 -15.43 -2.65
N GLU A 50 -8.31 -15.28 -2.17
CA GLU A 50 -7.97 -15.38 -0.75
C GLU A 50 -8.55 -14.25 0.11
N PHE A 51 -8.73 -13.06 -0.45
CA PHE A 51 -9.38 -11.95 0.21
C PHE A 51 -10.86 -12.28 0.38
N ASN A 52 -11.54 -12.59 -0.72
CA ASN A 52 -12.98 -12.85 -0.75
C ASN A 52 -13.39 -14.12 0.02
N SER A 53 -12.45 -15.03 0.31
CA SER A 53 -12.71 -16.18 1.17
C SER A 53 -12.69 -15.87 2.67
N ARG A 54 -12.32 -14.65 3.09
CA ARG A 54 -12.32 -14.27 4.51
C ARG A 54 -13.71 -13.81 4.97
N HIS A 55 -14.07 -14.16 6.21
CA HIS A 55 -15.41 -13.86 6.76
C HIS A 55 -15.68 -12.37 7.03
N ASN A 56 -14.64 -11.56 7.28
CA ASN A 56 -14.77 -10.16 7.69
C ASN A 56 -14.49 -9.16 6.57
N VAL A 57 -14.73 -9.54 5.31
CA VAL A 57 -14.49 -8.64 4.19
C VAL A 57 -15.65 -8.63 3.21
N THR A 58 -15.81 -7.50 2.54
CA THR A 58 -16.72 -7.38 1.41
C THR A 58 -16.04 -7.95 0.17
N PRO A 59 -16.72 -8.74 -0.69
CA PRO A 59 -16.13 -9.20 -1.93
C PRO A 59 -15.66 -8.02 -2.82
N ARG A 60 -14.39 -8.06 -3.23
CA ARG A 60 -13.75 -7.05 -4.09
C ARG A 60 -13.08 -7.72 -5.27
N LYS A 61 -13.05 -7.03 -6.42
CA LYS A 61 -12.25 -7.44 -7.57
C LYS A 61 -10.78 -7.13 -7.36
N TRP A 62 -9.89 -7.92 -7.98
CA TRP A 62 -8.44 -7.67 -7.95
C TRP A 62 -8.06 -6.25 -8.38
N THR A 63 -8.81 -5.63 -9.30
CA THR A 63 -8.59 -4.24 -9.73
C THR A 63 -8.83 -3.23 -8.60
N GLN A 64 -9.83 -3.48 -7.75
CA GLN A 64 -10.15 -2.65 -6.60
C GLN A 64 -9.10 -2.81 -5.50
N LEU A 65 -8.65 -4.05 -5.25
CA LEU A 65 -7.57 -4.35 -4.31
C LEU A 65 -6.26 -3.69 -4.75
N LYS A 66 -5.91 -3.80 -6.03
CA LYS A 66 -4.76 -3.11 -6.62
C LYS A 66 -4.87 -1.60 -6.44
N LYS A 67 -6.03 -1.00 -6.74
CA LYS A 67 -6.21 0.45 -6.56
C LYS A 67 -6.11 0.87 -5.09
N CYS A 68 -6.63 0.05 -4.17
CA CYS A 68 -6.49 0.28 -2.73
C CYS A 68 -5.01 0.31 -2.33
N TRP A 69 -4.23 -0.68 -2.78
CA TRP A 69 -2.79 -0.75 -2.55
C TRP A 69 -2.02 0.45 -3.11
N GLU A 70 -2.29 0.86 -4.35
CA GLU A 70 -1.66 2.07 -4.92
C GLU A 70 -1.97 3.32 -4.09
N ASN A 71 -3.22 3.47 -3.62
CA ASN A 71 -3.59 4.59 -2.77
C ASN A 71 -2.87 4.55 -1.40
N MET A 72 -2.64 3.37 -0.82
CA MET A 72 -1.86 3.19 0.41
C MET A 72 -0.39 3.58 0.20
N LYS A 73 0.23 3.11 -0.90
CA LYS A 73 1.59 3.50 -1.27
C LYS A 73 1.72 5.00 -1.47
N ASP A 74 0.73 5.63 -2.09
CA ASP A 74 0.73 7.08 -2.28
C ASP A 74 0.60 7.84 -0.96
N LYS A 75 -0.22 7.35 -0.02
CA LYS A 75 -0.30 7.91 1.34
C LYS A 75 1.04 7.79 2.06
N TRP A 76 1.64 6.61 2.04
CA TRP A 76 2.93 6.36 2.66
C TRP A 76 4.04 7.23 2.06
N ARG A 77 4.08 7.36 0.72
CA ARG A 77 5.06 8.22 0.04
C ARG A 77 4.91 9.69 0.44
N ARG A 78 3.66 10.20 0.52
CA ARG A 78 3.39 11.58 0.97
C ARG A 78 3.86 11.78 2.41
N ARG A 79 3.52 10.86 3.32
CA ARG A 79 3.96 10.96 4.73
C ARG A 79 5.48 10.92 4.84
N ASN A 80 6.14 10.04 4.11
CA ASN A 80 7.59 9.93 4.12
C ASN A 80 8.25 11.20 3.53
N ALA A 81 7.67 11.81 2.49
CA ALA A 81 8.16 13.07 1.95
C ALA A 81 7.94 14.25 2.91
N GLU A 82 6.82 14.27 3.65
CA GLU A 82 6.54 15.23 4.71
C GLU A 82 7.55 15.09 5.86
N ASP A 83 7.79 13.88 6.38
CA ASP A 83 8.78 13.60 7.44
C ASP A 83 10.19 14.05 7.02
N MET A 84 10.58 13.81 5.77
CA MET A 84 11.86 14.31 5.25
C MET A 84 11.88 15.84 5.22
N ARG A 85 10.84 16.49 4.68
CA ARG A 85 10.77 17.96 4.66
C ARG A 85 10.84 18.54 6.07
N GLU A 86 10.16 17.95 7.05
CA GLU A 86 10.19 18.35 8.45
C GLU A 86 11.61 18.24 9.04
N ARG A 87 12.31 17.12 8.78
CA ARG A 87 13.69 16.91 9.25
C ARG A 87 14.69 17.88 8.64
N PHE A 88 14.52 18.25 7.37
CA PHE A 88 15.43 19.16 6.67
C PHE A 88 15.04 20.64 6.77
N ALA A 89 13.81 20.95 7.19
CA ALA A 89 13.35 22.32 7.44
C ALA A 89 13.68 22.75 8.89
N THR A 90 14.96 22.86 9.23
CA THR A 90 15.39 23.60 10.42
C THR A 90 15.24 25.10 10.17
N GLY A 91 14.05 25.62 10.44
CA GLY A 91 13.70 27.03 10.25
C GLY A 91 12.35 27.42 10.84
N GLY A 92 12.12 27.11 12.13
CA GLY A 92 11.08 27.73 12.95
C GLY A 92 9.63 27.27 12.69
N GLY A 93 9.18 26.26 13.42
CA GLY A 93 7.76 25.97 13.61
C GLY A 93 7.45 24.49 13.73
N THR A 94 7.01 24.07 14.91
CA THR A 94 6.52 22.70 15.19
C THR A 94 5.24 22.43 14.39
N PRO A 95 5.18 21.41 13.51
CA PRO A 95 3.94 20.94 12.92
C PRO A 95 3.37 19.74 13.70
N PRO A 96 2.08 19.43 13.53
CA PRO A 96 1.35 18.49 14.38
C PRO A 96 1.84 17.07 14.14
N SER A 97 2.03 16.35 15.24
CA SER A 97 2.28 14.91 15.35
C SER A 97 1.43 14.06 14.39
N SER A 98 1.88 13.90 13.14
CA SER A 98 1.31 12.93 12.22
C SER A 98 2.04 11.60 12.46
N GLU A 99 1.52 10.83 13.42
CA GLU A 99 2.10 9.54 13.78
C GLU A 99 2.18 8.61 12.56
N MET A 100 3.32 7.91 12.43
CA MET A 100 3.44 6.80 11.48
C MET A 100 2.52 5.68 11.99
N THR A 101 1.38 5.47 11.33
CA THR A 101 0.45 4.41 11.74
C THR A 101 1.00 3.04 11.38
N ASP A 102 0.55 2.00 12.08
CA ASP A 102 0.90 0.60 11.78
C ASP A 102 0.58 0.22 10.33
N GLU A 103 -0.52 0.75 9.77
CA GLU A 103 -0.87 0.59 8.35
C GLU A 103 0.27 1.11 7.45
N LEU A 104 0.74 2.34 7.70
CA LEU A 104 1.80 2.98 6.91
C LEU A 104 3.14 2.28 7.09
N GLN A 105 3.48 1.84 8.30
CA GLN A 105 4.71 1.09 8.55
C GLN A 105 4.75 -0.20 7.72
N ARG A 106 3.65 -0.97 7.73
CA ARG A 106 3.52 -2.20 6.94
C ARG A 106 3.59 -1.95 5.44
N VAL A 107 3.02 -0.83 4.97
CA VAL A 107 3.16 -0.41 3.56
C VAL A 107 4.63 -0.19 3.21
N GLY A 108 5.37 0.51 4.09
CA GLY A 108 6.81 0.72 3.95
C GLY A 108 7.62 -0.58 3.92
N ASP A 109 7.28 -1.56 4.76
CA ASP A 109 7.97 -2.85 4.79
C ASP A 109 7.75 -3.66 3.50
N ILE A 110 6.53 -3.65 2.98
CA ILE A 110 6.16 -4.36 1.73
C ILE A 110 6.77 -3.64 0.51
N ALA A 111 6.72 -2.31 0.49
CA ALA A 111 7.20 -1.46 -0.60
C ALA A 111 8.55 -0.80 -0.29
N SER A 112 9.43 -1.49 0.44
CA SER A 112 10.69 -0.92 0.96
C SER A 112 11.59 -0.30 -0.11
N HIS A 113 11.52 -0.81 -1.34
CA HIS A 113 12.26 -0.26 -2.46
C HIS A 113 11.83 1.15 -2.89
N MET A 114 10.67 1.61 -2.44
CA MET A 114 10.13 2.95 -2.68
C MET A 114 10.60 3.96 -1.64
N ALA A 115 11.26 3.52 -0.57
CA ALA A 115 11.85 4.43 0.40
C ALA A 115 12.89 5.30 -0.32
N VAL A 116 12.68 6.62 -0.27
CA VAL A 116 13.64 7.58 -0.81
C VAL A 116 14.95 7.33 -0.08
N ARG A 117 16.01 6.99 -0.83
CA ARG A 117 17.36 6.85 -0.29
C ARG A 117 17.71 8.14 0.44
N LEU A 118 18.07 8.03 1.71
CA LEU A 118 18.74 9.12 2.43
C LEU A 118 19.92 9.58 1.55
N PRO A 119 20.08 10.88 1.26
CA PRO A 119 21.36 11.35 0.79
C PRO A 119 22.38 11.01 1.88
N ASN A 120 23.44 10.29 1.48
CA ASN A 120 24.53 9.89 2.36
C ASN A 120 25.15 11.17 2.99
N PRO A 121 25.42 11.20 4.31
CA PRO A 121 26.11 12.32 4.94
C PRO A 121 27.51 12.55 4.35
#